data_AF-N0BCM0-F1
#
_entry.id   AF-N0BCM0-F1
#
_cell.length_a   1.000
_cell.length_b   1.000
_cell.length_c   1.000
_cell.angle_alpha   90.00
_cell.angle_beta   90.00
_cell.angle_gamma   90.00
#
_symmetry.space_group_name_H-M   'P 1'
#
loop_
_entity.id
_entity.type
_entity.pdbx_description
1 polymer ?
#
loop_
_entity_poly.entity_id
_entity_poly.type
_entity_poly.pdbx_seq_one_letter_code
_entity_poly.pdbx_strand_id
1 'polypeptide(L)'
;MKTLRVVHIIPLGFERSIVTKAIRKIGGEKVHILSIGPENAHLRDPDLYKKQQYFTNAVIGDLKKLGYDVEFHDVDLFDFESVLSKISELIVQEKMRGARVYINISAFGRLVAVAASLAGWYHDCIVYYVEPDRYYENEKEFYDYGRSVCIDPEILELPKIEIAKLSDKERFALSFLLKSDRQARTYEILEALGEEFQEFRVERKDRREYQRAINKLNRLVLDKLESEGYIERVKEGRYNRIVLTEEGKIIALLESGLIRQ
;
A
#
# COMPACT_ATOMS: atom_id res chain seq x y z
N MET A 1 19.11 -3.44 -25.70
CA MET A 1 18.93 -3.09 -24.26
C MET A 1 17.44 -3.15 -23.96
N LYS A 2 16.99 -3.96 -22.99
CA LYS A 2 15.61 -3.83 -22.50
C LYS A 2 15.55 -2.50 -21.74
N THR A 3 14.81 -1.53 -22.27
CA THR A 3 14.50 -0.29 -21.54
C THR A 3 13.82 -0.67 -20.23
N LEU A 4 14.31 -0.13 -19.12
CA LEU A 4 13.75 -0.42 -17.81
C LEU A 4 12.33 0.17 -17.75
N ARG A 5 11.33 -0.69 -17.54
CA ARG A 5 9.91 -0.30 -17.51
C ARG A 5 9.66 0.59 -16.30
N VAL A 6 9.31 1.86 -16.51
CA VAL A 6 9.02 2.82 -15.42
C VAL A 6 7.52 3.03 -15.31
N VAL A 7 7.00 2.84 -14.10
CA VAL A 7 5.58 2.95 -13.78
C VAL A 7 5.39 3.93 -12.64
N HIS A 8 4.40 4.82 -12.77
CA HIS A 8 4.01 5.75 -11.72
C HIS A 8 2.77 5.28 -10.98
N ILE A 9 2.74 5.43 -9.66
CA ILE A 9 1.56 5.27 -8.81
C ILE A 9 1.28 6.63 -8.17
N ILE A 10 0.07 7.15 -8.37
CA ILE A 10 -0.29 8.53 -8.02
C ILE A 10 -1.66 8.56 -7.35
N PRO A 11 -1.69 8.69 -6.01
CA PRO A 11 -2.89 9.14 -5.32
C PRO A 11 -3.21 10.58 -5.72
N LEU A 12 -4.41 10.81 -6.23
CA LEU A 12 -4.77 12.04 -6.92
C LEU A 12 -5.94 12.76 -6.26
N GLY A 13 -5.73 14.04 -5.96
CA GLY A 13 -6.70 14.96 -5.36
C GLY A 13 -7.08 16.04 -6.35
N PHE A 14 -7.21 17.27 -5.86
CA PHE A 14 -7.47 18.45 -6.70
C PHE A 14 -6.17 19.00 -7.28
N GLU A 15 -5.43 18.15 -7.97
CA GLU A 15 -4.12 18.45 -8.54
C GLU A 15 -4.08 18.02 -10.00
N ARG A 16 -3.29 18.73 -10.81
CA ARG A 16 -3.18 18.40 -12.25
C ARG A 16 -1.78 18.65 -12.79
N SER A 17 -1.27 19.86 -12.60
CA SER A 17 -0.01 20.30 -13.19
C SER A 17 1.18 19.60 -12.52
N ILE A 18 1.21 19.51 -11.19
CA ILE A 18 2.27 18.79 -10.46
C ILE A 18 2.37 17.31 -10.85
N VAL A 19 1.26 16.70 -11.30
CA VAL A 19 1.24 15.31 -11.77
C VAL A 19 1.73 15.23 -13.22
N THR A 20 1.05 15.95 -14.11
CA THR A 20 1.29 15.85 -15.56
C THR A 20 2.67 16.37 -15.96
N LYS A 21 3.14 17.46 -15.34
CA LYS A 21 4.46 18.03 -15.60
C LYS A 21 5.56 17.14 -15.06
N ALA A 22 5.41 16.62 -13.83
CA ALA A 22 6.43 15.74 -13.23
C ALA A 22 6.59 14.46 -14.04
N ILE A 23 5.49 13.79 -14.42
CA ILE A 23 5.56 12.58 -15.25
C ILE A 23 6.19 12.88 -16.61
N ARG A 24 5.87 14.03 -17.23
CA ARG A 24 6.49 14.44 -18.50
C ARG A 24 8.02 14.62 -18.37
N LYS A 25 8.50 15.11 -17.21
CA LYS A 25 9.94 15.32 -16.95
C LYS A 25 10.65 14.01 -16.59
N ILE A 26 10.05 13.16 -15.77
CA ILE A 26 10.63 11.88 -15.33
C ILE A 26 10.58 10.83 -16.44
N GLY A 27 9.51 10.82 -17.23
CA GLY A 27 9.25 9.78 -18.23
C GLY A 27 8.70 8.50 -17.62
N GLY A 28 8.34 7.54 -18.48
CA GLY A 28 7.74 6.27 -18.09
C GLY A 28 6.80 5.76 -19.18
N GLU A 29 6.12 4.65 -18.90
CA GLU A 29 5.18 4.05 -19.87
C GLU A 29 3.76 3.89 -19.32
N LYS A 30 3.62 3.73 -18.00
CA LYS A 30 2.32 3.49 -17.37
C LYS A 30 2.13 4.33 -16.12
N VAL A 31 0.90 4.77 -15.88
CA VAL A 31 0.49 5.54 -14.70
C VAL A 31 -0.76 4.91 -14.10
N HIS A 32 -0.66 4.54 -12.83
CA HIS A 32 -1.80 4.17 -11.98
C HIS A 32 -2.29 5.43 -11.24
N ILE A 33 -3.51 5.85 -11.53
CA ILE A 33 -4.19 6.95 -10.84
C ILE A 33 -5.13 6.36 -9.80
N LEU A 34 -4.89 6.64 -8.52
CA LEU A 34 -5.79 6.28 -7.43
C LEU A 34 -6.59 7.53 -7.07
N SER A 35 -7.91 7.45 -7.14
CA SER A 35 -8.81 8.56 -6.80
C SER A 35 -10.19 8.00 -6.46
N ILE A 36 -11.07 8.85 -5.93
CA ILE A 36 -12.42 8.44 -5.55
C ILE A 36 -13.27 8.34 -6.80
N GLY A 37 -13.72 7.13 -7.11
CA GLY A 37 -14.59 6.81 -8.23
C GLY A 37 -16.04 6.51 -7.82
N PRO A 38 -16.83 5.92 -8.74
CA PRO A 38 -18.25 5.66 -8.53
C PRO A 38 -18.57 4.74 -7.35
N GLU A 39 -17.73 3.74 -7.06
CA GLU A 39 -17.93 2.80 -5.96
C GLU A 39 -17.84 3.50 -4.62
N ASN A 40 -16.93 4.47 -4.49
CA ASN A 40 -16.71 5.25 -3.28
C ASN A 40 -17.39 6.63 -3.28
N ALA A 41 -18.19 6.95 -4.31
CA ALA A 41 -18.83 8.26 -4.46
C ALA A 41 -19.73 8.63 -3.27
N HIS A 42 -20.42 7.63 -2.71
CA HIS A 42 -21.34 7.78 -1.58
C HIS A 42 -20.65 8.22 -0.28
N LEU A 43 -19.33 8.07 -0.18
CA LEU A 43 -18.54 8.49 0.98
C LEU A 43 -18.27 10.00 1.00
N ARG A 44 -18.68 10.74 -0.04
CA ARG A 44 -18.35 12.16 -0.22
C ARG A 44 -19.57 13.01 -0.50
N ASP A 45 -19.39 14.28 -0.17
CA ASP A 45 -20.27 15.34 -0.65
C ASP A 45 -20.35 15.29 -2.20
N PRO A 46 -21.56 15.33 -2.80
CA PRO A 46 -21.74 15.21 -4.24
C PRO A 46 -20.98 16.24 -5.07
N ASP A 47 -20.82 17.47 -4.57
CA ASP A 47 -20.12 18.52 -5.30
C ASP A 47 -18.60 18.37 -5.17
N LEU A 48 -18.13 17.91 -4.00
CA LEU A 48 -16.74 17.49 -3.83
C LEU A 48 -16.38 16.31 -4.76
N TYR A 49 -17.28 15.33 -4.89
CA TYR A 49 -17.11 14.21 -5.80
C TYR A 49 -17.05 14.65 -7.26
N LYS A 50 -17.99 15.48 -7.73
CA LYS A 50 -17.94 16.06 -9.09
C LYS A 50 -16.64 16.80 -9.36
N LYS A 51 -16.17 17.57 -8.39
CA LYS A 51 -14.88 18.28 -8.47
C LYS A 51 -13.70 17.31 -8.58
N GLN A 52 -13.69 16.24 -7.77
CA GLN A 52 -12.67 15.19 -7.87
C GLN A 52 -12.68 14.50 -9.24
N GLN A 53 -13.87 14.23 -9.77
CA GLN A 53 -14.05 13.62 -11.10
C GLN A 53 -13.52 14.53 -12.21
N TYR A 54 -13.69 15.86 -12.10
CA TYR A 54 -13.06 16.80 -13.03
C TYR A 54 -11.54 16.61 -13.08
N PHE A 55 -10.86 16.67 -11.93
CA PHE A 55 -9.39 16.56 -11.89
C PHE A 55 -8.91 15.19 -12.35
N THR A 56 -9.59 14.13 -11.92
CA THR A 56 -9.28 12.76 -12.33
C THR A 56 -9.36 12.61 -13.85
N ASN A 57 -10.45 13.06 -14.47
CA ASN A 57 -10.63 12.98 -15.92
C ASN A 57 -9.64 13.88 -16.68
N ALA A 58 -9.36 15.08 -16.17
CA ALA A 58 -8.40 16.00 -16.77
C ALA A 58 -6.98 15.42 -16.78
N VAL A 59 -6.51 14.88 -15.65
CA VAL A 59 -5.19 14.25 -15.54
C VAL A 59 -5.09 13.00 -16.42
N ILE A 60 -6.07 12.11 -16.39
CA ILE A 60 -6.09 10.93 -17.26
C ILE A 60 -6.05 11.33 -18.73
N GLY A 61 -6.86 12.33 -19.12
CA GLY A 61 -6.90 12.83 -20.49
C GLY A 61 -5.57 13.43 -20.94
N ASP A 62 -4.92 14.22 -20.09
CA ASP A 62 -3.62 14.83 -20.39
C ASP A 62 -2.51 13.78 -20.52
N LEU A 63 -2.46 12.81 -19.62
CA LEU A 63 -1.47 11.73 -19.66
C LEU A 63 -1.66 10.82 -20.89
N LYS A 64 -2.91 10.47 -21.24
CA LYS A 64 -3.19 9.70 -22.47
C LYS A 64 -2.77 10.45 -23.73
N LYS A 65 -2.98 11.77 -23.80
CA LYS A 65 -2.50 12.61 -24.92
C LYS A 65 -0.97 12.65 -25.03
N LEU A 66 -0.27 12.50 -23.90
CA LEU A 66 1.18 12.38 -23.87
C LEU A 66 1.69 10.98 -24.22
N GLY A 67 0.80 10.00 -24.42
CA GLY A 67 1.13 8.65 -24.85
C GLY A 67 1.35 7.63 -23.73
N TYR A 68 0.98 7.94 -22.49
CA TYR A 68 1.07 7.00 -21.37
C TYR A 68 -0.12 6.02 -21.36
N ASP A 69 0.14 4.77 -20.97
CA ASP A 69 -0.92 3.86 -20.52
C ASP A 69 -1.41 4.32 -19.14
N VAL A 70 -2.72 4.51 -18.98
CA VAL A 70 -3.28 5.08 -17.74
C VAL A 70 -4.38 4.18 -17.22
N GLU A 71 -4.17 3.65 -16.02
CA GLU A 71 -5.12 2.80 -15.31
C GLU A 71 -5.68 3.56 -14.10
N PHE A 72 -7.01 3.58 -13.99
CA PHE A 72 -7.72 4.22 -12.88
C PHE A 72 -8.09 3.18 -11.83
N HIS A 73 -7.89 3.53 -10.56
CA HIS A 73 -8.30 2.74 -9.41
C HIS A 73 -9.20 3.56 -8.52
N ASP A 74 -10.42 3.05 -8.31
CA ASP A 74 -11.36 3.60 -7.34
C ASP A 74 -10.91 3.21 -5.92
N VAL A 75 -10.48 4.20 -5.14
CA VAL A 75 -9.94 3.98 -3.79
C VAL A 75 -10.50 5.02 -2.84
N ASP A 76 -10.93 4.57 -1.65
CA ASP A 76 -11.19 5.49 -0.54
C ASP A 76 -9.87 6.10 -0.05
N LEU A 77 -9.49 7.24 -0.64
CA LEU A 77 -8.28 7.98 -0.26
C LEU A 77 -8.30 8.59 1.14
N PHE A 78 -9.40 8.47 1.89
CA PHE A 78 -9.48 8.97 3.27
C PHE A 78 -9.37 7.84 4.30
N ASP A 79 -9.47 6.59 3.85
CA ASP A 79 -9.11 5.42 4.63
C ASP A 79 -7.62 5.08 4.40
N PHE A 80 -6.82 5.25 5.45
CA PHE A 80 -5.40 4.98 5.43
C PHE A 80 -5.09 3.54 5.00
N GLU A 81 -5.89 2.58 5.44
CA GLU A 81 -5.67 1.15 5.20
C GLU A 81 -5.98 0.77 3.76
N SER A 82 -7.10 1.26 3.23
CA SER A 82 -7.47 1.13 1.82
C SER A 82 -6.36 1.62 0.89
N VAL A 83 -5.82 2.82 1.16
CA VAL A 83 -4.70 3.39 0.39
C VAL A 83 -3.44 2.55 0.51
N LEU A 84 -3.03 2.22 1.74
CA LEU A 84 -1.80 1.47 2.00
C LEU A 84 -1.82 0.10 1.31
N SER A 85 -2.95 -0.61 1.43
CA SER A 85 -3.17 -1.91 0.82
C SER A 85 -3.16 -1.82 -0.70
N LYS A 86 -3.91 -0.87 -1.28
CA LYS A 86 -4.00 -0.77 -2.74
C LYS A 86 -2.68 -0.37 -3.39
N ILE A 87 -1.94 0.58 -2.80
CA ILE A 87 -0.62 0.96 -3.31
C ILE A 87 0.34 -0.24 -3.22
N SER A 88 0.35 -0.96 -2.10
CA SER A 88 1.21 -2.16 -1.93
C SER A 88 0.90 -3.24 -2.97
N GLU A 89 -0.38 -3.50 -3.22
CA GLU A 89 -0.84 -4.42 -4.28
C GLU A 89 -0.30 -4.04 -5.65
N LEU A 90 -0.46 -2.76 -6.05
CA LEU A 90 -0.02 -2.26 -7.35
C LEU A 90 1.50 -2.31 -7.50
N ILE A 91 2.24 -1.96 -6.44
CA ILE A 91 3.71 -2.04 -6.45
C ILE A 91 4.16 -3.48 -6.74
N VAL A 92 3.62 -4.46 -6.01
CA VAL A 92 4.00 -5.86 -6.18
C VAL A 92 3.69 -6.34 -7.59
N GLN A 93 2.47 -6.10 -8.09
CA GLN A 93 2.06 -6.49 -9.43
C GLN A 93 3.00 -5.94 -10.52
N GLU A 94 3.36 -4.66 -10.42
CA GLU A 94 4.21 -4.03 -11.42
C GLU A 94 5.68 -4.46 -11.30
N LYS A 95 6.19 -4.66 -10.07
CA LYS A 95 7.54 -5.22 -9.85
C LYS A 95 7.68 -6.64 -10.36
N MET A 96 6.67 -7.50 -10.22
CA MET A 96 6.67 -8.84 -10.81
C MET A 96 6.78 -8.82 -12.33
N ARG A 97 6.26 -7.75 -12.96
CA ARG A 97 6.39 -7.50 -14.40
C ARG A 97 7.72 -6.81 -14.76
N GLY A 98 8.66 -6.70 -13.81
CA GLY A 98 9.98 -6.10 -14.02
C GLY A 98 9.99 -4.57 -14.06
N ALA A 99 8.95 -3.90 -13.53
CA ALA A 99 8.91 -2.45 -13.50
C ALA A 99 9.70 -1.84 -12.33
N ARG A 100 10.30 -0.69 -12.56
CA ARG A 100 10.71 0.25 -11.51
C ARG A 100 9.54 1.18 -11.21
N VAL A 101 9.14 1.22 -9.95
CA VAL A 101 7.96 1.95 -9.51
C VAL A 101 8.34 3.26 -8.86
N TYR A 102 7.67 4.33 -9.30
CA TYR A 102 7.80 5.70 -8.80
C TYR A 102 6.47 6.11 -8.17
N ILE A 103 6.51 6.71 -6.98
CA ILE A 103 5.32 7.10 -6.23
C ILE A 103 5.34 8.60 -6.03
N ASN A 104 4.33 9.27 -6.58
CA ASN A 104 4.14 10.71 -6.36
C ASN A 104 3.34 10.91 -5.07
N ILE A 105 3.91 11.61 -4.09
CA ILE A 105 3.23 11.90 -2.82
C ILE A 105 2.75 13.35 -2.68
N SER A 106 2.95 14.17 -3.72
CA SER A 106 2.55 15.58 -3.74
C SER A 106 1.09 15.80 -4.16
N ALA A 107 0.47 14.80 -4.81
CA ALA A 107 -0.82 14.95 -5.47
C ALA A 107 -2.07 14.70 -4.59
N PHE A 108 -1.89 14.48 -3.29
CA PHE A 108 -2.99 14.33 -2.32
C PHE A 108 -2.62 14.86 -0.93
N GLY A 109 -3.58 14.81 -0.01
CA GLY A 109 -3.41 15.16 1.41
C GLY A 109 -2.38 14.31 2.16
N ARG A 110 -1.92 14.85 3.29
CA ARG A 110 -0.77 14.35 4.08
C ARG A 110 -0.92 12.89 4.53
N LEU A 111 -2.12 12.46 4.91
CA LEU A 111 -2.36 11.08 5.37
C LEU A 111 -2.02 10.06 4.27
N VAL A 112 -2.44 10.35 3.04
CA VAL A 112 -2.16 9.53 1.86
C VAL A 112 -0.70 9.58 1.47
N ALA A 113 -0.05 10.74 1.60
CA ALA A 113 1.39 10.86 1.39
C ALA A 113 2.18 9.95 2.35
N VAL A 114 1.77 9.85 3.62
CA VAL A 114 2.37 8.92 4.59
C VAL A 114 2.16 7.46 4.17
N ALA A 115 0.91 7.07 3.86
CA ALA A 115 0.61 5.69 3.42
C ALA A 115 1.42 5.29 2.16
N ALA A 116 1.45 6.18 1.17
CA ALA A 116 2.18 5.98 -0.07
C ALA A 116 3.70 5.90 0.15
N SER A 117 4.24 6.70 1.05
CA SER A 117 5.67 6.67 1.41
C SER A 117 6.04 5.36 2.12
N LEU A 118 5.23 4.91 3.08
CA LEU A 118 5.45 3.63 3.78
C LEU A 118 5.43 2.45 2.80
N ALA A 119 4.42 2.39 1.92
CA ALA A 119 4.35 1.36 0.89
C ALA A 119 5.56 1.42 -0.06
N GLY A 120 5.94 2.63 -0.49
CA GLY A 120 7.09 2.83 -1.35
C GLY A 120 8.40 2.37 -0.73
N TRP A 121 8.70 2.79 0.49
CA TRP A 121 9.93 2.40 1.18
C TRP A 121 9.98 0.92 1.52
N TYR A 122 8.87 0.35 1.99
CA TYR A 122 8.76 -1.08 2.29
C TYR A 122 9.09 -1.94 1.08
N HIS A 123 8.54 -1.56 -0.07
CA HIS A 123 8.70 -2.29 -1.31
C HIS A 123 9.90 -1.84 -2.15
N ASP A 124 10.74 -0.92 -1.69
CA ASP A 124 11.92 -0.42 -2.41
C ASP A 124 11.58 0.32 -3.73
N CYS A 125 10.63 1.25 -3.66
CA CYS A 125 10.24 2.15 -4.74
C CYS A 125 10.93 3.52 -4.60
N ILE A 126 10.95 4.30 -5.69
CA ILE A 126 11.28 5.72 -5.59
C ILE A 126 10.03 6.46 -5.13
N VAL A 127 10.14 7.14 -4.00
CA VAL A 127 9.11 8.04 -3.49
C VAL A 127 9.57 9.47 -3.77
N TYR A 128 8.73 10.27 -4.42
CA TYR A 128 9.10 11.63 -4.78
C TYR A 128 7.99 12.64 -4.47
N TYR A 129 8.43 13.83 -4.08
CA TYR A 129 7.61 15.01 -3.90
C TYR A 129 7.88 15.99 -5.05
N VAL A 130 6.86 16.74 -5.45
CA VAL A 130 6.97 17.80 -6.45
C VAL A 130 6.67 19.11 -5.74
N GLU A 131 7.65 19.99 -5.70
CA GLU A 131 7.47 21.34 -5.16
C GLU A 131 6.79 22.22 -6.23
N PRO A 132 5.68 22.88 -5.91
CA PRO A 132 5.02 23.76 -6.87
C PRO A 132 5.65 25.14 -6.89
N ASP A 133 5.59 25.81 -8.05
CA ASP A 133 6.06 27.19 -8.17
C ASP A 133 5.25 28.13 -7.26
N ARG A 134 3.94 27.90 -7.18
CA ARG A 134 2.98 28.65 -6.36
C ARG A 134 1.64 27.91 -6.23
N TYR A 135 0.73 28.50 -5.48
CA TYR A 135 -0.67 28.08 -5.44
C TYR A 135 -1.53 28.87 -6.43
N TYR A 136 -2.70 28.31 -6.78
CA TYR A 136 -3.69 28.96 -7.64
C TYR A 136 -4.19 30.29 -7.03
N GLU A 137 -4.45 31.29 -7.88
CA GLU A 137 -4.94 32.60 -7.44
C GLU A 137 -6.44 32.80 -7.70
N ASN A 138 -7.01 32.03 -8.63
CA ASN A 138 -8.40 32.15 -9.04
C ASN A 138 -8.98 30.82 -9.52
N GLU A 139 -10.30 30.76 -9.70
CA GLU A 139 -11.01 29.54 -10.09
C GLU A 139 -10.55 29.00 -11.45
N LYS A 140 -10.24 29.88 -12.41
CA LYS A 140 -9.74 29.45 -13.71
C LYS A 140 -8.41 28.70 -13.56
N GLU A 141 -7.47 29.26 -12.80
CA GLU A 141 -6.20 28.59 -12.52
C GLU A 141 -6.38 27.27 -11.77
N PHE A 142 -7.31 27.23 -10.81
CA PHE A 142 -7.61 26.01 -10.07
C PHE A 142 -7.99 24.85 -11.00
N TYR A 143 -8.83 25.09 -12.01
CA TYR A 143 -9.22 24.05 -12.96
C TYR A 143 -8.16 23.78 -14.05
N ASP A 144 -7.37 24.79 -14.42
CA ASP A 144 -6.29 24.64 -15.39
C ASP A 144 -5.10 23.85 -14.81
N TYR A 145 -4.74 24.06 -13.54
CA TYR A 145 -3.52 23.54 -12.93
C TYR A 145 -3.72 22.64 -11.71
N GLY A 146 -4.85 22.74 -11.01
CA GLY A 146 -5.01 22.19 -9.65
C GLY A 146 -4.78 23.22 -8.56
N ARG A 147 -4.72 22.77 -7.30
CA ARG A 147 -4.35 23.63 -6.17
C ARG A 147 -2.94 24.17 -6.34
N SER A 148 -2.07 23.36 -6.91
CA SER A 148 -0.67 23.68 -7.09
C SER A 148 -0.41 24.02 -8.55
N VAL A 149 0.16 25.21 -8.81
CA VAL A 149 0.58 25.64 -10.13
C VAL A 149 2.03 25.24 -10.33
N CYS A 150 2.26 24.39 -11.32
CA CYS A 150 3.58 23.88 -11.68
C CYS A 150 3.83 24.09 -13.18
N ILE A 151 4.89 24.84 -13.49
CA ILE A 151 5.37 25.15 -14.84
C ILE A 151 6.59 24.29 -15.13
N ASP A 152 7.59 24.32 -14.24
CA ASP A 152 8.76 23.43 -14.26
C ASP A 152 8.86 22.68 -12.92
N PRO A 153 8.63 21.36 -12.90
CA PRO A 153 8.58 20.62 -11.65
C PRO A 153 9.97 20.47 -11.04
N GLU A 154 10.14 20.99 -9.82
CA GLU A 154 11.23 20.60 -8.93
C GLU A 154 10.86 19.28 -8.24
N ILE A 155 11.64 18.24 -8.55
CA ILE A 155 11.38 16.88 -8.10
C ILE A 155 12.38 16.52 -7.01
N LEU A 156 11.86 16.29 -5.80
CA LEU A 156 12.64 15.83 -4.67
C LEU A 156 12.37 14.34 -4.45
N GLU A 157 13.37 13.51 -4.76
CA GLU A 157 13.36 12.10 -4.32
C GLU A 157 13.58 12.05 -2.80
N LEU A 158 12.66 11.42 -2.09
CA LEU A 158 12.75 11.31 -0.64
C LEU A 158 13.76 10.23 -0.24
N PRO A 159 14.56 10.47 0.83
CA PRO A 159 15.44 9.44 1.36
C PRO A 159 14.60 8.25 1.84
N LYS A 160 15.11 7.05 1.55
CA LYS A 160 14.47 5.80 1.94
C LYS A 160 14.67 5.54 3.43
N ILE A 161 13.61 5.08 4.09
CA ILE A 161 13.68 4.46 5.42
C ILE A 161 13.64 2.95 5.23
N GLU A 162 14.62 2.22 5.78
CA GLU A 162 14.59 0.75 5.73
C GLU A 162 13.59 0.21 6.74
N ILE A 163 12.67 -0.62 6.23
CA ILE A 163 11.69 -1.35 7.05
C ILE A 163 12.04 -2.83 6.94
N ALA A 164 12.19 -3.50 8.08
CA ALA A 164 12.54 -4.91 8.13
C ALA A 164 11.49 -5.76 7.41
N LYS A 165 11.95 -6.67 6.55
CA LYS A 165 11.08 -7.61 5.86
C LYS A 165 10.83 -8.84 6.72
N LEU A 166 9.60 -9.34 6.68
CA LEU A 166 9.23 -10.57 7.36
C LEU A 166 9.66 -11.78 6.53
N SER A 167 9.93 -12.89 7.22
CA SER A 167 9.95 -14.21 6.59
C SER A 167 8.55 -14.59 6.11
N ASP A 168 8.48 -15.52 5.15
CA ASP A 168 7.19 -15.95 4.59
C ASP A 168 6.22 -16.50 5.65
N LYS A 169 6.75 -17.07 6.74
CA LYS A 169 5.96 -17.62 7.86
C LYS A 169 5.39 -16.53 8.75
N GLU A 170 6.19 -15.52 9.04
CA GLU A 170 5.78 -14.33 9.78
C GLU A 170 4.72 -13.56 8.97
N ARG A 171 4.97 -13.34 7.68
CA ARG A 171 4.01 -12.75 6.74
C ARG A 171 2.68 -13.51 6.74
N PHE A 172 2.74 -14.83 6.56
CA PHE A 172 1.55 -15.67 6.53
C PHE A 172 0.75 -15.56 7.84
N ALA A 173 1.43 -15.63 8.99
CA ALA A 173 0.77 -15.52 10.30
C ALA A 173 0.09 -14.16 10.49
N LEU A 174 0.74 -13.05 10.13
CA LEU A 174 0.12 -11.72 10.20
C LEU A 174 -1.08 -11.60 9.25
N SER A 175 -0.98 -12.14 8.03
CA SER A 175 -2.09 -12.15 7.08
C SER A 175 -3.28 -12.96 7.59
N PHE A 176 -3.01 -14.12 8.18
CA PHE A 176 -4.04 -14.96 8.76
C PHE A 176 -4.76 -14.25 9.90
N LEU A 177 -4.02 -13.55 10.78
CA LEU A 177 -4.60 -12.71 11.84
C LEU A 177 -5.43 -11.57 11.26
N LEU A 178 -4.93 -10.85 10.24
CA LEU A 178 -5.67 -9.76 9.60
C LEU A 178 -7.01 -10.23 9.02
N LYS A 179 -7.05 -11.43 8.42
CA LYS A 179 -8.28 -12.06 7.88
C LYS A 179 -9.20 -12.60 8.98
N SER A 180 -8.65 -12.94 10.14
CA SER A 180 -9.37 -13.51 11.29
C SER A 180 -9.82 -12.45 12.29
N ASP A 181 -10.31 -11.31 11.82
CA ASP A 181 -10.74 -10.19 12.69
C ASP A 181 -9.65 -9.79 13.71
N ARG A 182 -8.39 -9.75 13.25
CA ARG A 182 -7.20 -9.35 14.00
C ARG A 182 -6.82 -10.27 15.17
N GLN A 183 -7.40 -11.46 15.28
CA GLN A 183 -7.10 -12.35 16.40
C GLN A 183 -7.30 -13.82 16.05
N ALA A 184 -6.50 -14.68 16.67
CA ALA A 184 -6.68 -16.12 16.57
C ALA A 184 -6.07 -16.83 17.77
N ARG A 185 -6.55 -18.03 18.07
CA ARG A 185 -5.89 -18.91 19.05
C ARG A 185 -4.63 -19.50 18.43
N THR A 186 -3.65 -19.82 19.27
CA THR A 186 -2.37 -20.38 18.81
C THR A 186 -2.54 -21.65 17.95
N TYR A 187 -3.53 -22.50 18.22
CA TYR A 187 -3.77 -23.70 17.42
C TYR A 187 -4.32 -23.39 16.02
N GLU A 188 -5.11 -22.33 15.88
CA GLU A 188 -5.72 -21.93 14.60
C GLU A 188 -4.62 -21.43 13.65
N ILE A 189 -3.66 -20.67 14.18
CA ILE A 189 -2.48 -20.22 13.45
C ILE A 189 -1.61 -21.42 13.06
N LEU A 190 -1.40 -22.39 13.97
CA LEU A 190 -0.62 -23.59 13.67
C LEU A 190 -1.26 -24.40 12.53
N GLU A 191 -2.58 -24.55 12.56
CA GLU A 191 -3.32 -25.31 11.54
C GLU A 191 -3.24 -24.63 10.19
N ALA A 192 -3.51 -23.31 10.13
CA ALA A 192 -3.38 -22.55 8.90
C ALA A 192 -1.94 -22.60 8.35
N LEU A 193 -0.92 -22.47 9.20
CA LEU A 193 0.48 -22.63 8.78
C LEU A 193 0.79 -24.05 8.31
N GLY A 194 0.18 -25.08 8.88
CA GLY A 194 0.38 -26.47 8.49
C GLY A 194 -0.24 -26.84 7.14
N GLU A 195 -1.21 -26.07 6.67
CA GLU A 195 -1.77 -26.18 5.32
C GLU A 195 -0.79 -25.63 4.26
N GLU A 196 -0.07 -24.55 4.58
CA GLU A 196 0.85 -23.88 3.66
C GLU A 196 2.30 -24.39 3.76
N PHE A 197 2.77 -24.67 4.97
CA PHE A 197 4.16 -25.01 5.26
C PHE A 197 4.25 -26.41 5.88
N GLN A 198 4.74 -27.37 5.09
CA GLN A 198 4.81 -28.79 5.45
C GLN A 198 5.44 -29.04 6.83
N GLU A 199 6.40 -28.21 7.24
CA GLU A 199 7.11 -28.39 8.49
C GLU A 199 6.33 -27.96 9.75
N PHE A 200 5.13 -27.38 9.58
CA PHE A 200 4.15 -27.11 10.64
C PHE A 200 2.96 -28.06 10.61
N ARG A 201 2.87 -28.93 9.60
CA ARG A 201 1.81 -29.93 9.49
C ARG A 201 1.95 -30.95 10.62
N VAL A 202 0.86 -31.18 11.33
CA VAL A 202 0.81 -32.14 12.45
C VAL A 202 -0.47 -32.96 12.38
N GLU A 203 -0.35 -34.26 12.63
CA GLU A 203 -1.52 -35.10 12.92
C GLU A 203 -1.90 -34.94 14.40
N ARG A 204 -3.10 -34.41 14.69
CA ARG A 204 -3.58 -34.10 16.06
C ARG A 204 -3.55 -35.29 17.05
N LYS A 205 -3.31 -36.52 16.60
CA LYS A 205 -3.34 -37.73 17.43
C LYS A 205 -2.11 -37.91 18.32
N ASP A 206 -0.94 -37.36 17.96
CA ASP A 206 0.26 -37.41 18.82
C ASP A 206 0.45 -36.11 19.61
N ARG A 207 0.19 -36.19 20.92
CA ARG A 207 0.36 -35.07 21.86
C ARG A 207 1.80 -34.53 21.92
N ARG A 208 2.82 -35.39 21.77
CA ARG A 208 4.23 -34.97 21.79
C ARG A 208 4.60 -34.25 20.50
N GLU A 209 4.13 -34.73 19.36
CA GLU A 209 4.31 -34.06 18.08
C GLU A 209 3.64 -32.68 18.06
N TYR A 210 2.40 -32.61 18.52
CA TYR A 210 1.67 -31.35 18.63
C TYR A 210 2.38 -30.31 19.50
N GLN A 211 2.89 -30.71 20.68
CA GLN A 211 3.65 -29.80 21.54
C GLN A 211 4.95 -29.32 20.88
N ARG A 212 5.64 -30.19 20.13
CA ARG A 212 6.85 -29.80 19.37
C ARG A 212 6.52 -28.76 18.30
N ALA A 213 5.40 -28.92 17.60
CA ALA A 213 4.98 -27.96 16.58
C ALA A 213 4.56 -26.60 17.17
N ILE A 214 3.87 -26.59 18.31
CA ILE A 214 3.57 -25.34 19.04
C ILE A 214 4.86 -24.63 19.46
N ASN A 215 5.84 -25.36 20.02
CA ASN A 215 7.12 -24.77 20.40
C ASN A 215 7.88 -24.21 19.18
N LYS A 216 7.78 -24.89 18.04
CA LYS A 216 8.34 -24.42 16.77
C LYS A 216 7.65 -23.16 16.25
N LEU A 217 6.32 -23.11 16.29
CA LEU A 217 5.52 -21.93 15.94
C LEU A 217 5.91 -20.73 16.80
N ASN A 218 6.01 -20.90 18.11
CA ASN A 218 6.46 -19.84 19.01
C ASN A 218 7.84 -19.33 18.60
N ARG A 219 8.85 -20.21 18.58
CA ARG A 219 10.25 -19.81 18.35
C ARG A 219 10.51 -19.20 16.97
N LEU A 220 9.86 -19.73 15.92
CA LEU A 220 10.16 -19.32 14.55
C LEU A 220 9.32 -18.12 14.08
N VAL A 221 8.17 -17.89 14.71
CA VAL A 221 7.17 -16.93 14.22
C VAL A 221 6.68 -16.03 15.36
N LEU A 222 5.93 -16.57 16.32
CA LEU A 222 5.18 -15.73 17.26
C LEU A 222 6.09 -14.95 18.22
N ASP A 223 7.18 -15.53 18.71
CA ASP A 223 8.08 -14.85 19.65
C ASP A 223 8.77 -13.65 19.00
N LYS A 224 9.06 -13.74 17.69
CA LYS A 224 9.65 -12.65 16.92
C LYS A 224 8.64 -11.55 16.61
N LEU A 225 7.45 -11.94 16.15
CA LEU A 225 6.36 -10.99 15.90
C LEU A 225 5.98 -10.23 17.18
N GLU A 226 6.01 -10.92 18.33
CA GLU A 226 5.77 -10.32 19.65
C GLU A 226 6.92 -9.40 20.06
N SER A 227 8.20 -9.80 19.85
CA SER A 227 9.35 -8.95 20.18
C SER A 227 9.43 -7.67 19.35
N GLU A 228 8.95 -7.71 18.10
CA GLU A 228 8.85 -6.55 17.22
C GLU A 228 7.57 -5.72 17.49
N GLY A 229 6.72 -6.16 18.41
CA GLY A 229 5.49 -5.45 18.79
C GLY A 229 4.34 -5.56 17.77
N TYR A 230 4.38 -6.53 16.85
CA TYR A 230 3.34 -6.72 15.84
C TYR A 230 2.15 -7.55 16.34
N ILE A 231 2.35 -8.33 17.41
CA ILE A 231 1.29 -9.10 18.04
C ILE A 231 1.41 -9.02 19.57
N GLU A 232 0.30 -9.29 20.24
CA GLU A 232 0.22 -9.48 21.68
C GLU A 232 -0.39 -10.84 22.01
N ARG A 233 0.11 -11.47 23.08
CA ARG A 233 -0.49 -12.68 23.66
C ARG A 233 -1.42 -12.33 24.82
N VAL A 234 -2.71 -12.48 24.61
CA VAL A 234 -3.73 -12.32 25.64
C VAL A 234 -4.13 -13.69 26.19
N LYS A 235 -4.05 -13.85 27.51
CA LYS A 235 -4.45 -15.11 28.17
C LYS A 235 -5.98 -15.20 28.24
N GLU A 236 -6.54 -16.26 27.67
CA GLU A 236 -7.98 -16.55 27.67
C GLU A 236 -8.23 -17.93 28.31
N GLY A 237 -8.39 -17.93 29.65
CA GLY A 237 -8.52 -19.15 30.44
C GLY A 237 -7.28 -20.04 30.35
N ARG A 238 -7.41 -21.18 29.67
CA ARG A 238 -6.32 -22.16 29.43
C ARG A 238 -5.56 -21.94 28.12
N TYR A 239 -6.04 -21.04 27.27
CA TYR A 239 -5.49 -20.81 25.94
C TYR A 239 -4.84 -19.43 25.84
N ASN A 240 -3.95 -19.28 24.88
CA ASN A 240 -3.44 -17.99 24.47
C ASN A 240 -4.16 -17.56 23.20
N ARG A 241 -4.68 -16.35 23.23
CA ARG A 241 -5.20 -15.62 22.08
C ARG A 241 -4.10 -14.69 21.60
N ILE A 242 -3.81 -14.77 20.31
CA ILE A 242 -2.85 -13.91 19.63
C ILE A 242 -3.64 -12.78 18.98
N VAL A 243 -3.28 -11.54 19.27
CA VAL A 243 -3.98 -10.34 18.80
C VAL A 243 -3.01 -9.49 18.00
N LEU A 244 -3.45 -8.99 16.85
CA LEU A 244 -2.68 -8.10 15.98
C LEU A 244 -2.71 -6.66 16.53
N THR A 245 -1.54 -6.08 16.79
CA THR A 245 -1.41 -4.67 17.19
C THR A 245 -1.72 -3.74 16.02
N GLU A 246 -1.76 -2.42 16.25
CA GLU A 246 -1.91 -1.46 15.15
C GLU A 246 -0.68 -1.46 14.23
N GLU A 247 0.53 -1.54 14.80
CA GLU A 247 1.77 -1.68 14.04
C GLU A 247 1.77 -2.97 13.21
N GLY A 248 1.38 -4.10 13.82
CA GLY A 248 1.26 -5.37 13.11
C GLY A 248 0.23 -5.33 11.99
N LYS A 249 -0.85 -4.57 12.15
CA LYS A 249 -1.86 -4.33 11.11
C LYS A 249 -1.26 -3.58 9.92
N ILE A 250 -0.49 -2.52 10.17
CA ILE A 250 0.20 -1.75 9.12
C ILE A 250 1.17 -2.66 8.35
N ILE A 251 1.98 -3.45 9.05
CA ILE A 251 2.91 -4.39 8.40
C ILE A 251 2.14 -5.45 7.58
N ALA A 252 1.05 -6.00 8.12
CA ALA A 252 0.22 -6.98 7.39
C ALA A 252 -0.39 -6.38 6.10
N LEU A 253 -0.77 -5.11 6.12
CA LEU A 253 -1.29 -4.39 4.95
C LEU A 253 -0.21 -4.09 3.91
N LEU A 254 1.01 -3.76 4.34
CA LEU A 254 2.17 -3.61 3.45
C LEU A 254 2.50 -4.93 2.74
N GLU A 255 2.32 -6.04 3.43
CA GLU A 255 2.55 -7.38 2.93
C GLU A 255 1.40 -7.93 2.07
N SER A 256 0.21 -7.32 2.10
CA SER A 256 -1.01 -7.82 1.46
C SER A 256 -0.86 -8.05 -0.05
N GLY A 257 -0.02 -7.24 -0.70
CA GLY A 257 0.32 -7.38 -2.12
C GLY A 257 1.09 -8.66 -2.45
N LEU A 258 1.82 -9.23 -1.49
CA LEU A 258 2.64 -10.44 -1.69
C LEU A 258 1.87 -11.75 -1.44
N ILE A 259 0.65 -11.69 -0.88
CA ILE A 259 -0.10 -12.88 -0.41
C ILE A 259 -1.16 -13.34 -1.42
N ARG A 260 -1.54 -12.52 -2.41
CA ARG A 260 -2.55 -12.87 -3.43
C ARG A 260 -2.01 -13.65 -4.63
N GLN A 261 -0.97 -14.46 -4.43
CA GLN A 261 -0.34 -15.27 -5.50
C GLN A 261 -0.69 -16.74 -5.33
#